data_AF-A0A0N8NTC9-F1
#
_entry.id   AF-A0A0N8NTC9-F1
#
_cell.length_a   1.000
_cell.length_b   1.000
_cell.length_c   1.000
_cell.angle_alpha   90.00
_cell.angle_beta   90.00
_cell.angle_gamma   90.00
#
_symmetry.space_group_name_H-M   'P 1'
#
loop_
_entity.id
_entity.type
_entity.pdbx_description
1 polymer ?
#
loop_
_entity_poly.entity_id
_entity_poly.type
_entity_poly.pdbx_seq_one_letter_code
_entity_poly.pdbx_strand_id
1 'polypeptide(L)'
;MPEASGVPQSVDLQRQLTADHIEIWLAEGFLKLRWWVLIVLYIVCAVVWWKLLDKRRLKEILVFTALAYIAVLAINEYGQELILWGYPTDVLPVFPPFSSVNLLLLPTIYSLIYQHFSSSRSYFVAESAVTVLFCVALEPLLAWGGFFELLNWKYWLSIPVYAIMALLVKMLTVKVLKITVKSREAKGW
;
A
#
# COMPACT_ATOMS: atom_id res chain seq x y z
N MET A 1 28.08 -31.92 -12.08
CA MET A 1 28.13 -30.60 -12.74
C MET A 1 28.44 -29.59 -11.66
N PRO A 2 29.48 -28.76 -11.81
CA PRO A 2 30.17 -28.19 -10.65
C PRO A 2 29.42 -26.98 -10.05
N GLU A 3 29.07 -27.10 -8.78
CA GLU A 3 28.69 -26.02 -7.85
C GLU A 3 29.88 -25.05 -7.71
N ALA A 4 29.95 -24.01 -8.55
CA ALA A 4 31.09 -23.09 -8.60
C ALA A 4 31.04 -21.92 -7.60
N SER A 5 30.04 -21.88 -6.72
CA SER A 5 29.97 -20.99 -5.58
C SER A 5 29.13 -21.69 -4.53
N GLY A 6 29.55 -21.74 -3.26
CA GLY A 6 28.77 -22.33 -2.16
C GLY A 6 27.46 -21.57 -1.82
N VAL A 7 26.84 -20.95 -2.83
CA VAL A 7 25.62 -20.16 -2.78
C VAL A 7 24.46 -21.08 -3.16
N PRO A 8 23.37 -21.11 -2.39
CA PRO A 8 22.20 -21.92 -2.72
C PRO A 8 21.59 -21.51 -4.08
N GLN A 9 21.07 -22.47 -4.84
CA GLN A 9 20.45 -22.23 -6.15
C GLN A 9 19.36 -21.13 -6.11
N SER A 10 18.56 -21.08 -5.03
CA SER A 10 17.53 -20.06 -4.86
C SER A 10 18.09 -18.63 -4.79
N VAL A 11 19.29 -18.47 -4.21
CA VAL A 11 19.96 -17.17 -4.10
C VAL A 11 20.50 -16.74 -5.47
N ASP A 12 21.03 -17.67 -6.26
CA ASP A 12 21.47 -17.38 -7.62
C ASP A 12 20.29 -17.02 -8.54
N LEU A 13 19.16 -17.71 -8.41
CA LEU A 13 17.92 -17.36 -9.13
C LEU A 13 17.39 -15.98 -8.73
N GLN A 14 17.37 -15.66 -7.44
CA GLN A 14 16.96 -14.34 -6.96
C GLN A 14 17.90 -13.24 -7.49
N ARG A 15 19.21 -13.50 -7.55
CA ARG A 15 20.19 -12.57 -8.14
C ARG A 15 19.89 -12.31 -9.61
N GLN A 16 19.64 -13.36 -10.39
CA GLN A 16 19.29 -13.23 -11.82
C GLN A 16 17.99 -12.43 -11.99
N LEU A 17 16.94 -12.79 -11.26
CA LEU A 17 15.67 -12.07 -11.28
C LEU A 17 15.82 -10.58 -10.95
N THR A 18 16.61 -10.26 -9.93
CA THR A 18 16.87 -8.86 -9.54
C THR A 18 17.62 -8.10 -10.63
N ALA A 19 18.60 -8.74 -11.27
CA ALA A 19 19.35 -8.14 -12.37
C ALA A 19 18.44 -7.86 -13.58
N ASP A 20 17.61 -8.83 -13.96
CA ASP A 20 16.65 -8.72 -15.05
C ASP A 20 15.65 -7.58 -14.79
N HIS A 21 15.11 -7.47 -13.57
CA HIS A 21 14.22 -6.38 -13.18
C HIS A 21 14.88 -5.00 -13.35
N ILE A 22 16.13 -4.84 -12.92
CA ILE A 22 16.86 -3.57 -13.06
C ILE A 22 17.12 -3.25 -14.53
N GLU A 23 17.50 -4.23 -15.34
CA GLU A 23 17.75 -4.04 -16.77
C GLU A 23 16.49 -3.62 -17.53
N ILE A 24 15.38 -4.33 -17.31
CA ILE A 24 14.08 -4.00 -17.90
C ILE A 24 13.63 -2.61 -17.45
N TRP A 25 13.75 -2.30 -16.16
CA TRP A 25 13.39 -0.99 -15.65
C TRP A 25 14.21 0.12 -16.29
N LEU A 26 15.53 -0.03 -16.44
CA LEU A 26 16.38 0.96 -17.10
C LEU A 26 16.04 1.14 -18.59
N ALA A 27 15.76 0.05 -19.29
CA ALA A 27 15.50 0.08 -20.73
C ALA A 27 14.09 0.62 -21.07
N GLU A 28 13.09 0.17 -20.32
CA GLU A 28 11.68 0.31 -20.68
C GLU A 28 10.88 1.22 -19.74
N GLY A 29 11.30 1.36 -18.47
CA GLY A 29 10.54 2.10 -17.46
C GLY A 29 11.10 3.49 -17.13
N PHE A 30 12.40 3.59 -16.88
CA PHE A 30 13.04 4.76 -16.30
C PHE A 30 12.93 5.98 -17.22
N LEU A 31 12.54 7.12 -16.64
CA LEU A 31 12.33 8.41 -17.31
C LEU A 31 11.30 8.41 -18.46
N LYS A 32 10.55 7.32 -18.67
CA LYS A 32 9.41 7.32 -19.60
C LYS A 32 8.25 8.12 -19.02
N LEU A 33 7.29 8.45 -19.87
CA LEU A 33 6.11 9.21 -19.48
C LEU A 33 5.34 8.57 -18.30
N ARG A 34 5.17 7.24 -18.31
CA ARG A 34 4.48 6.53 -17.22
C ARG A 34 5.17 6.71 -15.88
N TRP A 35 6.51 6.67 -15.84
CA TRP A 35 7.28 6.91 -14.63
C TRP A 35 7.06 8.31 -14.06
N TRP A 36 7.05 9.34 -14.91
CA TRP A 36 6.74 10.71 -14.48
C TRP A 36 5.29 10.87 -14.02
N VAL A 37 4.33 10.26 -14.70
CA VAL A 37 2.91 10.25 -14.29
C VAL A 37 2.78 9.63 -12.90
N LEU A 38 3.48 8.53 -12.64
CA LEU A 38 3.49 7.88 -11.33
C LEU A 38 4.03 8.83 -10.25
N ILE A 39 5.18 9.46 -10.46
CA ILE A 39 5.75 10.44 -9.51
C ILE A 39 4.79 11.59 -9.24
N VAL A 40 4.21 12.18 -10.28
CA VAL A 40 3.25 13.28 -10.13
C VAL A 40 2.03 12.82 -9.34
N LEU A 41 1.51 11.62 -9.61
CA LEU A 41 0.40 11.04 -8.85
C LEU A 41 0.77 10.88 -7.37
N TYR A 42 1.99 10.42 -7.07
CA TYR A 42 2.49 10.31 -5.70
C TYR A 42 2.52 11.66 -4.99
N ILE A 43 3.10 12.68 -5.63
CA ILE A 43 3.19 14.04 -5.07
C ILE A 43 1.79 14.63 -4.86
N VAL A 44 0.90 14.53 -5.84
CA VAL A 44 -0.46 15.08 -5.77
C VAL A 44 -1.21 14.44 -4.61
N CYS A 45 -1.20 13.11 -4.49
CA CYS A 45 -1.91 12.42 -3.42
C CYS A 45 -1.34 12.77 -2.05
N ALA A 46 -0.02 12.84 -1.90
CA ALA A 46 0.63 13.24 -0.65
C ALA A 46 0.26 14.69 -0.25
N VAL A 47 0.25 15.62 -1.21
CA VAL A 47 -0.12 17.03 -0.99
C VAL A 47 -1.60 17.17 -0.62
N VAL A 48 -2.49 16.48 -1.35
CA VAL A 48 -3.93 16.49 -1.08
C VAL A 48 -4.21 15.92 0.31
N TRP A 49 -3.62 14.77 0.63
CA TRP A 49 -3.72 14.15 1.94
C TRP A 49 -3.24 15.10 3.05
N TRP A 50 -2.06 15.72 2.87
CA TRP A 50 -1.51 16.64 3.87
C TRP A 50 -2.40 17.86 4.12
N LYS A 51 -3.06 18.38 3.08
CA LYS A 51 -4.01 19.51 3.18
C LYS A 51 -5.31 19.13 3.88
N LEU A 52 -5.80 17.90 3.68
CA LEU A 52 -7.06 17.41 4.26
C LEU A 52 -6.90 16.82 5.67
N LEU A 53 -5.66 16.62 6.12
CA LEU A 53 -5.35 16.02 7.41
C LEU A 53 -5.73 16.94 8.58
N ASP A 54 -6.54 16.43 9.53
CA ASP A 54 -6.86 17.13 10.77
C ASP A 54 -5.65 17.18 11.70
N LYS A 55 -5.00 18.35 11.74
CA LYS A 55 -3.79 18.58 12.54
C LYS A 55 -4.05 18.49 14.05
N ARG A 56 -5.30 18.56 14.53
CA ARG A 56 -5.63 18.42 15.97
C ARG A 56 -5.47 16.99 16.44
N ARG A 57 -5.77 16.00 15.59
CA ARG A 57 -5.65 14.56 15.87
C ARG A 57 -4.44 13.92 15.18
N LEU A 58 -3.44 14.74 14.82
CA LEU A 58 -2.32 14.34 13.98
C LEU A 58 -1.62 13.05 14.46
N LYS A 59 -1.36 12.92 15.76
CA LYS A 59 -0.66 11.74 16.32
C LYS A 59 -1.44 10.45 16.09
N GLU A 60 -2.75 10.48 16.36
CA GLU A 60 -3.65 9.35 16.16
C GLU A 60 -3.76 8.97 14.69
N ILE A 61 -3.91 9.96 13.81
CA ILE A 61 -4.05 9.71 12.37
C ILE A 61 -2.74 9.20 11.78
N LEU A 62 -1.59 9.70 12.22
CA LEU A 62 -0.28 9.19 11.78
C LEU A 62 -0.07 7.74 12.19
N VAL A 63 -0.47 7.35 13.40
CA VAL A 63 -0.41 5.94 13.83
C VAL A 63 -1.31 5.07 12.93
N PHE A 64 -2.54 5.50 12.68
CA PHE A 64 -3.44 4.79 11.76
C PHE A 64 -2.83 4.65 10.36
N THR A 65 -2.35 5.76 9.81
CA THR A 65 -1.82 5.82 8.45
C THR A 65 -0.57 4.96 8.32
N ALA A 66 0.34 5.01 9.30
CA ALA A 66 1.55 4.16 9.31
C ALA A 66 1.21 2.67 9.38
N LEU A 67 0.26 2.27 10.24
CA LEU A 67 -0.20 0.89 10.30
C LEU A 67 -0.85 0.44 8.99
N ALA A 68 -1.63 1.31 8.33
CA ALA A 68 -2.18 1.04 7.01
C ALA A 68 -1.08 0.89 5.95
N TYR A 69 -0.06 1.75 5.94
CA TYR A 69 1.09 1.62 5.02
C TYR A 69 1.80 0.28 5.19
N ILE A 70 2.07 -0.13 6.44
CA ILE A 70 2.70 -1.42 6.72
C ILE A 70 1.84 -2.58 6.21
N ALA A 71 0.53 -2.54 6.46
CA ALA A 71 -0.38 -3.59 6.03
C ALA A 71 -0.49 -3.67 4.51
N VAL A 72 -0.59 -2.54 3.81
CA VAL A 72 -0.68 -2.49 2.35
C VAL A 72 0.65 -2.90 1.70
N LEU A 73 1.79 -2.49 2.27
CA LEU A 73 3.10 -2.95 1.82
C LEU A 73 3.21 -4.47 1.91
N ALA A 74 2.78 -5.06 3.03
CA ALA A 74 2.78 -6.52 3.19
C ALA A 74 1.85 -7.20 2.17
N ILE A 75 0.63 -6.71 1.97
CA ILE A 75 -0.32 -7.26 1.00
C ILE A 75 0.27 -7.22 -0.42
N ASN A 76 0.89 -6.10 -0.81
CA ASN A 76 1.50 -5.96 -2.12
C ASN A 76 2.67 -6.93 -2.31
N GLU A 77 3.55 -7.04 -1.30
CA GLU A 77 4.70 -7.94 -1.34
C GLU A 77 4.25 -9.39 -1.48
N TYR A 78 3.33 -9.85 -0.62
CA TYR A 78 2.76 -11.19 -0.73
C TYR A 78 2.05 -11.41 -2.07
N GLY A 79 1.39 -10.38 -2.59
CA GLY A 79 0.72 -10.43 -3.88
C GLY A 79 1.66 -10.66 -5.05
N GLN A 80 2.79 -9.95 -5.09
CA GLN A 80 3.79 -10.11 -6.13
C GLN A 80 4.55 -11.43 -5.99
N GLU A 81 4.94 -11.79 -4.77
CA GLU A 81 5.62 -13.07 -4.48
C GLU A 81 4.77 -14.29 -4.86
N LEU A 82 3.44 -14.19 -4.69
CA LEU A 82 2.49 -15.23 -5.09
C LEU A 82 2.02 -15.10 -6.55
N ILE A 83 2.56 -14.15 -7.32
CA ILE A 83 2.24 -13.92 -8.74
C ILE A 83 0.72 -13.70 -8.94
N LEU A 84 0.11 -12.97 -8.00
CA LEU A 84 -1.32 -12.64 -8.03
C LEU A 84 -1.55 -11.41 -8.91
N TRP A 85 -0.64 -10.44 -8.84
CA TRP A 85 -0.59 -9.25 -9.68
C TRP A 85 0.85 -8.75 -9.82
N GLY A 86 1.07 -7.86 -10.77
CA GLY A 86 2.35 -7.20 -11.02
C GLY A 86 2.18 -5.69 -11.21
N TYR A 87 3.29 -4.97 -11.14
CA TYR A 87 3.35 -3.53 -11.41
C TYR A 87 4.29 -3.29 -12.59
N PRO A 88 3.78 -3.08 -13.81
CA PRO A 88 4.64 -2.90 -14.98
C PRO A 88 5.47 -1.60 -14.98
N THR A 89 5.12 -0.65 -14.12
CA THR A 89 5.81 0.63 -13.98
C THR A 89 6.19 0.83 -12.52
N ASP A 90 7.49 0.80 -12.21
CA ASP A 90 7.98 1.08 -10.87
C ASP A 90 8.73 2.41 -10.75
N VAL A 91 8.60 3.07 -9.58
CA VAL A 91 9.44 4.23 -9.25
C VAL A 91 10.89 3.80 -9.04
N LEU A 92 11.10 2.67 -8.36
CA LEU A 92 12.39 2.03 -8.11
C LEU A 92 12.38 0.60 -8.67
N PRO A 93 13.48 0.10 -9.24
CA PRO A 93 13.56 -1.25 -9.83
C PRO A 93 13.63 -2.39 -8.80
N VAL A 94 13.74 -2.05 -7.51
CA VAL A 94 13.91 -2.99 -6.39
C VAL A 94 13.01 -2.59 -5.24
N PHE A 95 12.76 -3.54 -4.33
CA PHE A 95 11.98 -3.32 -3.12
C PHE A 95 12.38 -2.02 -2.38
N PRO A 96 11.40 -1.26 -1.84
CA PRO A 96 9.97 -1.56 -1.79
C PRO A 96 9.24 -1.24 -3.10
N PRO A 97 8.09 -1.90 -3.37
CA PRO A 97 7.26 -1.63 -4.55
C PRO A 97 6.55 -0.27 -4.40
N PHE A 98 7.31 0.82 -4.50
CA PHE A 98 6.81 2.19 -4.70
C PHE A 98 6.11 2.37 -6.06
N SER A 99 5.89 1.27 -6.77
CA SER A 99 5.10 1.15 -7.97
C SER A 99 3.62 0.99 -7.70
N SER A 100 3.28 0.43 -6.55
CA SER A 100 1.91 0.24 -6.16
C SER A 100 1.28 1.56 -5.77
N VAL A 101 0.55 2.17 -6.70
CA VAL A 101 -0.32 3.32 -6.41
C VAL A 101 -1.24 3.01 -5.22
N ASN A 102 -1.62 1.74 -5.03
CA ASN A 102 -2.40 1.29 -3.88
C ASN A 102 -1.67 1.52 -2.55
N LEU A 103 -0.34 1.38 -2.51
CA LEU A 103 0.48 1.68 -1.34
C LEU A 103 0.29 3.11 -0.84
N LEU A 104 0.02 4.06 -1.74
CA LEU A 104 -0.23 5.44 -1.37
C LEU A 104 -1.72 5.72 -1.15
N LEU A 105 -2.57 5.30 -2.09
CA LEU A 105 -3.98 5.66 -2.09
C LEU A 105 -4.76 5.00 -0.96
N LEU A 106 -4.54 3.72 -0.68
CA LEU A 106 -5.29 3.03 0.37
C LEU A 106 -5.03 3.64 1.76
N PRO A 107 -3.76 3.78 2.23
CA PRO A 107 -3.52 4.35 3.56
C PRO A 107 -4.00 5.79 3.67
N THR A 108 -3.79 6.60 2.63
CA THR A 108 -4.19 8.01 2.65
C THR A 108 -5.72 8.14 2.67
N ILE A 109 -6.45 7.51 1.75
CA ILE A 109 -7.91 7.60 1.71
C ILE A 109 -8.52 6.99 2.99
N TYR A 110 -8.05 5.83 3.46
CA TYR A 110 -8.61 5.21 4.66
C TYR A 110 -8.35 6.04 5.91
N SER A 111 -7.20 6.72 6.00
CA SER A 111 -6.95 7.65 7.10
C SER A 111 -7.89 8.87 7.06
N LEU A 112 -8.26 9.36 5.87
CA LEU A 112 -9.23 10.44 5.70
C LEU A 112 -10.64 10.00 6.15
N ILE A 113 -11.05 8.78 5.82
CA ILE A 113 -12.31 8.18 6.31
C ILE A 113 -12.26 8.04 7.84
N TYR A 114 -11.17 7.51 8.37
CA TYR A 114 -10.98 7.30 9.81
C TYR A 114 -11.09 8.59 10.62
N GLN A 115 -10.50 9.69 10.15
CA GLN A 115 -10.58 10.97 10.86
C GLN A 115 -11.98 11.61 10.78
N HIS A 116 -12.72 11.39 9.69
CA HIS A 116 -14.01 12.06 9.44
C HIS A 116 -15.19 11.34 10.12
N PHE A 117 -15.15 10.00 10.19
CA PHE A 117 -16.25 9.21 10.75
C PHE A 117 -15.92 8.69 12.15
N SER A 118 -16.51 9.33 13.17
CA SER A 118 -16.31 8.98 14.58
C SER A 118 -17.14 7.77 15.02
N SER A 119 -18.33 7.55 14.44
CA SER A 119 -19.16 6.38 14.74
C SER A 119 -18.64 5.15 13.99
N SER A 120 -18.58 4.01 14.69
CA SER A 120 -18.19 2.75 14.07
C SER A 120 -19.04 2.44 12.84
N ARG A 121 -20.37 2.53 12.94
CA ARG A 121 -21.27 2.19 11.83
C ARG A 121 -21.02 3.05 10.59
N SER A 122 -20.91 4.37 10.74
CA SER A 122 -20.65 5.27 9.61
C SER A 122 -19.28 5.05 9.00
N TYR A 123 -18.27 4.77 9.83
CA TYR A 123 -16.94 4.40 9.37
C TYR A 123 -16.98 3.14 8.50
N PHE A 124 -17.60 2.06 8.98
CA PHE A 124 -17.69 0.79 8.23
C PHE A 124 -18.38 0.96 6.88
N VAL A 125 -19.48 1.72 6.84
CA VAL A 125 -20.22 1.99 5.59
C VAL A 125 -19.34 2.78 4.61
N ALA A 126 -18.69 3.86 5.08
CA ALA A 126 -17.85 4.70 4.24
C ALA A 126 -16.61 3.94 3.72
N GLU A 127 -15.94 3.19 4.60
CA GLU A 127 -14.80 2.34 4.26
C GLU A 127 -15.19 1.28 3.23
N SER A 128 -16.31 0.58 3.43
CA SER A 128 -16.78 -0.45 2.49
C SER A 128 -17.11 0.14 1.13
N ALA A 129 -17.78 1.31 1.09
CA ALA A 129 -18.11 2.00 -0.15
C ALA A 129 -16.85 2.39 -0.93
N VAL A 130 -15.85 2.95 -0.24
CA VAL A 130 -14.57 3.32 -0.86
C VAL A 130 -13.79 2.08 -1.31
N THR A 131 -13.80 1.00 -0.53
CA THR A 131 -13.15 -0.27 -0.90
C THR A 131 -13.73 -0.82 -2.20
N VAL A 132 -15.05 -0.85 -2.32
CA VAL A 132 -15.72 -1.31 -3.54
C VAL A 132 -15.39 -0.40 -4.73
N LEU A 133 -15.42 0.93 -4.54
CA LEU A 133 -15.04 1.89 -5.58
C LEU A 133 -13.58 1.66 -6.03
N PHE A 134 -12.68 1.40 -5.08
CA PHE A 134 -11.28 1.15 -5.35
C PHE A 134 -11.10 -0.08 -6.24
N CYS A 135 -11.67 -1.22 -5.86
CA CYS A 135 -11.52 -2.48 -6.60
C CYS A 135 -12.25 -2.48 -7.95
N VAL A 136 -13.39 -1.80 -8.07
CA VAL A 136 -14.23 -1.85 -9.28
C VAL A 136 -13.89 -0.77 -10.29
N ALA A 137 -13.41 0.40 -9.85
CA ALA A 137 -13.11 1.51 -10.75
C ALA A 137 -11.61 1.82 -10.80
N LEU A 138 -10.98 2.00 -9.65
CA LEU A 138 -9.64 2.54 -9.60
C LEU A 138 -8.57 1.51 -9.99
N GLU A 139 -8.64 0.27 -9.50
CA GLU A 139 -7.70 -0.78 -9.91
C GLU A 139 -7.80 -1.09 -11.41
N PRO A 140 -8.99 -1.25 -12.01
CA PRO A 140 -9.11 -1.38 -13.47
C PRO A 140 -8.60 -0.15 -14.23
N LEU A 141 -8.79 1.06 -13.71
CA LEU A 141 -8.24 2.28 -14.31
C LEU A 141 -6.71 2.29 -14.29
N LEU A 142 -6.09 1.87 -13.17
CA LEU A 142 -4.65 1.71 -13.05
C LEU A 142 -4.14 0.62 -13.99
N ALA A 143 -4.90 -0.46 -14.16
CA ALA A 143 -4.57 -1.52 -15.09
C ALA A 143 -4.59 -1.05 -16.53
N TRP A 144 -5.65 -0.34 -16.92
CA TRP A 144 -5.75 0.29 -18.23
C TRP A 144 -4.61 1.30 -18.49
N GLY A 145 -4.19 2.03 -17.45
CA GLY A 145 -3.04 2.94 -17.52
C GLY A 145 -1.66 2.27 -17.59
N GLY A 146 -1.58 0.94 -17.43
CA GLY A 146 -0.32 0.20 -17.40
C GLY A 146 0.48 0.34 -16.10
N PHE A 147 -0.19 0.70 -15.01
CA PHE A 147 0.39 0.80 -13.66
C PHE A 147 0.13 -0.44 -12.80
N PHE A 148 -0.77 -1.31 -13.23
CA PHE A 148 -1.15 -2.51 -12.51
C PHE A 148 -1.47 -3.61 -13.51
N GLU A 149 -1.13 -4.85 -13.20
CA GLU A 149 -1.49 -6.00 -14.03
C GLU A 149 -2.00 -7.13 -13.15
N LEU A 150 -3.19 -7.63 -13.48
CA LEU A 150 -3.82 -8.72 -12.76
C LEU A 150 -3.39 -10.05 -13.41
N LEU A 151 -2.72 -10.91 -12.66
CA LEU A 151 -2.15 -12.16 -13.17
C LEU A 151 -3.03 -13.36 -12.79
N ASN A 152 -2.96 -13.81 -11.54
CA ASN A 152 -3.73 -14.93 -11.01
C ASN A 152 -4.76 -14.51 -9.94
N TRP A 153 -5.15 -13.23 -9.95
CA TRP A 153 -6.08 -12.66 -9.00
C TRP A 153 -7.36 -12.15 -9.67
N LYS A 154 -8.33 -11.76 -8.86
CA LYS A 154 -9.62 -11.22 -9.29
C LYS A 154 -9.91 -9.96 -8.47
N TYR A 155 -10.28 -8.86 -9.13
CA TYR A 155 -10.55 -7.58 -8.45
C TYR A 155 -11.52 -7.71 -7.26
N TRP A 156 -12.56 -8.53 -7.38
CA TRP A 156 -13.52 -8.74 -6.30
C TRP A 156 -12.95 -9.47 -5.08
N LEU A 157 -11.86 -10.24 -5.23
CA LEU A 157 -11.16 -10.85 -4.10
C LEU A 157 -10.34 -9.83 -3.31
N SER A 158 -9.99 -8.68 -3.90
CA SER A 158 -9.34 -7.57 -3.19
C SER A 158 -10.29 -6.89 -2.19
N ILE A 159 -11.61 -6.92 -2.42
CA ILE A 159 -12.61 -6.30 -1.54
C ILE A 159 -12.53 -6.84 -0.11
N PRO A 160 -12.68 -8.16 0.15
CA PRO A 160 -12.58 -8.68 1.51
C PRO A 160 -11.18 -8.47 2.11
N VAL A 161 -10.12 -8.53 1.31
CA VAL A 161 -8.74 -8.29 1.78
C VAL A 161 -8.57 -6.86 2.31
N TYR A 162 -8.97 -5.87 1.53
CA TYR A 162 -8.86 -4.46 1.91
C TYR A 162 -9.80 -4.09 3.06
N ALA A 163 -11.01 -4.64 3.09
CA ALA A 163 -11.92 -4.45 4.21
C ALA A 163 -11.32 -5.02 5.51
N ILE A 164 -10.91 -6.30 5.52
CA ILE A 164 -10.29 -6.92 6.71
C ILE A 164 -9.05 -6.12 7.16
N MET A 165 -8.21 -5.68 6.23
CA MET A 165 -7.05 -4.85 6.52
C MET A 165 -7.42 -3.55 7.25
N ALA A 166 -8.38 -2.79 6.74
CA ALA A 166 -8.80 -1.54 7.36
C ALA A 166 -9.41 -1.74 8.76
N LEU A 167 -10.15 -2.84 8.97
CA LEU A 167 -10.65 -3.20 10.29
C LEU A 167 -9.54 -3.51 11.28
N LEU A 168 -8.57 -4.32 10.87
CA LEU A 168 -7.42 -4.65 11.70
C LEU A 168 -6.61 -3.40 12.06
N VAL A 169 -6.35 -2.52 11.08
CA VAL A 169 -5.63 -1.26 11.30
C VAL A 169 -6.39 -0.36 12.28
N LYS A 170 -7.70 -0.20 12.13
CA LYS A 170 -8.52 0.56 13.08
C LYS A 170 -8.46 -0.03 14.49
N MET A 171 -8.61 -1.34 14.61
CA MET A 171 -8.58 -2.04 15.90
C MET A 171 -7.22 -1.84 16.61
N LEU A 172 -6.12 -2.00 15.87
CA LEU A 172 -4.77 -1.80 16.39
C LEU A 172 -4.53 -0.35 16.81
N THR A 173 -4.96 0.60 15.98
CA THR A 173 -4.85 2.05 16.30
C THR A 173 -5.56 2.37 17.61
N VAL A 174 -6.81 1.95 17.75
CA VAL A 174 -7.59 2.18 18.98
C VAL A 174 -6.93 1.49 20.18
N LYS A 175 -6.37 0.30 20.03
CA LYS A 175 -5.66 -0.42 21.10
C LYS A 175 -4.40 0.35 21.55
N VAL A 176 -3.58 0.81 20.60
CA VAL A 176 -2.36 1.59 20.88
C VAL A 176 -2.69 2.89 21.62
N LEU A 177 -3.74 3.60 21.19
CA LEU A 177 -4.17 4.84 21.84
C LEU A 177 -4.68 4.59 23.26
N LYS A 178 -5.47 3.53 23.48
CA LYS A 178 -5.94 3.15 24.82
C LYS A 178 -4.80 2.83 25.78
N ILE A 179 -3.77 2.11 25.32
CA ILE A 179 -2.57 1.83 26.12
C ILE A 179 -1.84 3.13 26.48
N THR A 180 -1.75 4.07 25.53
CA THR A 180 -1.10 5.37 25.74
C THR A 180 -1.81 6.20 26.80
N VAL A 181 -3.16 6.24 26.78
CA VAL A 181 -3.96 6.94 27.80
C VAL A 181 -3.76 6.30 29.17
N LYS A 182 -3.92 4.97 29.29
CA LYS A 182 -3.73 4.25 30.55
C LYS A 182 -2.33 4.43 31.13
N SER A 183 -1.30 4.46 30.29
CA SER A 183 0.07 4.69 30.74
C SER A 183 0.32 6.10 31.26
N ARG A 184 -0.43 7.10 30.79
CA ARG A 184 -0.33 8.48 31.32
C ARG A 184 -1.03 8.60 32.67
N GLU A 185 -2.23 8.03 32.78
CA GLU A 185 -2.99 7.97 34.03
C GLU A 185 -2.21 7.26 35.14
N ALA A 186 -1.55 6.13 34.81
CA ALA A 186 -0.71 5.38 35.77
C ALA A 186 0.56 6.12 36.21
N LYS A 187 1.01 7.14 35.46
CA LYS A 187 2.18 7.96 35.77
C LYS A 187 1.83 9.26 36.52
N GLY A 188 0.55 9.50 36.83
CA GLY A 188 0.14 10.62 37.69
C GLY A 188 0.46 12.00 37.11
N TRP A 189 0.11 12.23 35.84
CA TRP A 189 0.05 13.56 35.23
C TRP A 189 -1.38 13.88 34.83
#